data_AF-A0A484C8Y7-F1
#
_entry.id   AF-A0A484C8Y7-F1
#
_cell.length_a   1.000
_cell.length_b   1.000
_cell.length_c   1.000
_cell.angle_alpha   90.00
_cell.angle_beta   90.00
_cell.angle_gamma   90.00
#
_symmetry.space_group_name_H-M   'P 1'
#
loop_
_entity.id
_entity.type
_entity.pdbx_description
1 polymer ?
#
loop_
_entity_poly.entity_id
_entity_poly.type
_entity_poly.pdbx_seq_one_letter_code
_entity_poly.pdbx_strand_id
1 'polypeptide(L)'
;MNPREDNVWIPDDTYYCKLIGRLVDTMAGKSPGPFPNCDWRFNEFPNPAAHALHVTCVELMALAVPGKDVGNALLNVVLKSQPLVPRENITAWMNAIGLVITALPEPYWIVLHDRIVSVMGSPALTSETEWAGYPFALLDFTACHQSYSEMNCSYVLALAHAVWHHSSIGQLSLIPKFLSETLKPVVQTEFQLLYVYHLVGPFLQRFQQERTRCMLEIGVAFYEMLQAVDQHCQHLSYMDPICDFLYHIKYMYTGDSVKEQVEKIIMTLRPAMKLRLRFITHSSKIETSSAAATVASTSSSSTPQPPTSSLSSSSAVASPSSAQHAHTPI
;
A
#
# COMPACT_ATOMS: atom_id res chain seq x y z
N MET A 1 -46.39 -22.36 8.74
CA MET A 1 -45.49 -21.88 7.67
C MET A 1 -46.08 -20.59 7.12
N ASN A 2 -45.27 -19.55 6.96
CA ASN A 2 -45.75 -18.22 6.58
C ASN A 2 -45.42 -17.99 5.09
N PRO A 3 -46.39 -17.67 4.22
CA PRO A 3 -46.19 -17.62 2.77
C PRO A 3 -45.49 -16.33 2.32
N ARG A 4 -44.21 -16.19 2.68
CA ARG A 4 -43.33 -15.07 2.30
C ARG A 4 -42.34 -15.43 1.18
N GLU A 5 -42.41 -16.63 0.62
CA GLU A 5 -41.26 -17.26 -0.04
C GLU A 5 -41.08 -16.93 -1.54
N ASP A 6 -42.09 -16.38 -2.24
CA ASP A 6 -42.03 -16.23 -3.71
C ASP A 6 -41.54 -14.87 -4.23
N ASN A 7 -41.23 -13.89 -3.37
CA ASN A 7 -40.69 -12.59 -3.81
C ASN A 7 -39.88 -11.88 -2.70
N VAL A 8 -38.70 -12.42 -2.40
CA VAL A 8 -37.71 -11.72 -1.57
C VAL A 8 -37.21 -10.50 -2.36
N TRP A 9 -37.37 -9.30 -1.80
CA TRP A 9 -36.87 -8.09 -2.44
C TRP A 9 -35.34 -8.06 -2.43
N ILE A 10 -34.76 -8.09 -3.63
CA ILE A 10 -33.32 -7.91 -3.87
C ILE A 10 -33.11 -6.46 -4.30
N PRO A 11 -32.37 -5.62 -3.53
CA PRO A 11 -32.11 -4.24 -3.92
C PRO A 11 -31.18 -4.14 -5.13
N ASP A 12 -31.36 -3.11 -5.94
CA ASP A 12 -30.54 -2.81 -7.12
C ASP A 12 -29.34 -1.89 -6.79
N ASP A 13 -28.44 -1.69 -7.75
CA ASP A 13 -27.29 -0.77 -7.60
C ASP A 13 -27.76 0.66 -7.19
N THR A 14 -28.93 1.11 -7.65
CA THR A 14 -29.55 2.41 -7.28
C THR A 14 -29.80 2.53 -5.79
N TYR A 15 -30.29 1.47 -5.14
CA TYR A 15 -30.51 1.44 -3.69
C TYR A 15 -29.19 1.66 -2.94
N TYR A 16 -28.14 0.90 -3.27
CA TYR A 16 -26.83 1.02 -2.60
C TYR A 16 -26.19 2.40 -2.84
N CYS A 17 -26.29 2.95 -4.05
CA CYS A 17 -25.87 4.33 -4.33
C CYS A 17 -26.59 5.36 -3.45
N LYS A 18 -27.92 5.29 -3.34
CA LYS A 18 -28.69 6.22 -2.49
C LYS A 18 -28.35 6.06 -1.01
N LEU A 19 -28.21 4.81 -0.55
CA LEU A 19 -27.92 4.47 0.84
C LEU A 19 -26.57 5.01 1.29
N ILE A 20 -25.50 4.78 0.51
CA ILE A 20 -24.17 5.34 0.77
C ILE A 20 -24.16 6.87 0.57
N GLY A 21 -24.91 7.39 -0.40
CA GLY A 21 -25.08 8.82 -0.62
C GLY A 21 -25.58 9.56 0.62
N ARG A 22 -26.48 8.97 1.43
CA ARG A 22 -26.91 9.55 2.71
C ARG A 22 -25.75 9.76 3.68
N LEU A 23 -24.79 8.83 3.75
CA LEU A 23 -23.62 8.97 4.62
C LEU A 23 -22.65 10.01 4.08
N VAL A 24 -22.33 9.98 2.77
CA VAL A 24 -21.46 10.96 2.10
C VAL A 24 -21.98 12.38 2.32
N ASP A 25 -23.27 12.62 2.09
CA ASP A 25 -23.89 13.94 2.21
C ASP A 25 -24.01 14.43 3.66
N THR A 26 -24.17 13.49 4.62
CA THR A 26 -24.15 13.79 6.06
C THR A 26 -22.74 14.17 6.52
N MET A 27 -21.70 13.46 6.08
CA MET A 27 -20.30 13.79 6.39
C MET A 27 -19.86 15.10 5.74
N ALA A 28 -20.39 15.44 4.56
CA ALA A 28 -20.16 16.71 3.89
C ALA A 28 -20.98 17.90 4.47
N GLY A 29 -21.86 17.67 5.44
CA GLY A 29 -22.66 18.72 6.08
C GLY A 29 -23.65 19.42 5.16
N LYS A 30 -24.17 18.73 4.12
CA LYS A 30 -25.08 19.33 3.14
C LYS A 30 -26.39 19.80 3.77
N SER A 31 -26.99 20.83 3.14
CA SER A 31 -28.29 21.40 3.51
C SER A 31 -29.22 21.45 2.29
N PRO A 32 -30.43 20.84 2.35
CA PRO A 32 -30.96 20.02 3.45
C PRO A 32 -30.14 18.72 3.63
N GLY A 33 -30.04 18.27 4.88
CA GLY A 33 -29.33 17.03 5.22
C GLY A 33 -30.17 15.78 4.92
N PRO A 34 -29.55 14.61 4.65
CA PRO A 34 -30.26 13.36 4.39
C PRO A 34 -31.06 12.81 5.58
N PHE A 35 -30.67 13.20 6.80
CA PHE A 35 -31.35 12.88 8.05
C PHE A 35 -31.77 14.18 8.76
N PRO A 36 -32.91 14.19 9.49
CA PRO A 36 -33.28 15.32 10.31
C PRO A 36 -32.25 15.53 11.42
N ASN A 37 -31.88 16.79 11.69
CA ASN A 37 -31.00 17.11 12.81
C ASN A 37 -31.75 17.01 14.14
N CYS A 38 -31.12 16.46 15.17
CA CYS A 38 -31.67 16.33 16.51
C CYS A 38 -30.68 16.84 17.58
N ASP A 39 -31.13 16.95 18.84
CA ASP A 39 -30.24 17.30 19.94
C ASP A 39 -29.40 16.09 20.36
N TRP A 40 -28.22 15.97 19.77
CA TRP A 40 -27.29 14.84 19.95
C TRP A 40 -26.88 14.59 21.42
N ARG A 41 -27.10 15.54 22.34
CA ARG A 41 -26.87 15.35 23.78
C ARG A 41 -27.84 14.36 24.43
N PHE A 42 -29.00 14.14 23.81
CA PHE A 42 -30.08 13.27 24.30
C PHE A 42 -30.36 12.08 23.36
N ASN A 43 -29.44 11.80 22.43
CA ASN A 43 -29.52 10.67 21.51
C ASN A 43 -28.42 9.65 21.83
N GLU A 44 -28.59 8.42 21.37
CA GLU A 44 -27.60 7.34 21.53
C GLU A 44 -26.30 7.59 20.74
N PHE A 45 -26.36 8.41 19.68
CA PHE A 45 -25.23 8.78 18.85
C PHE A 45 -24.72 10.20 19.17
N PRO A 46 -23.40 10.43 19.22
CA PRO A 46 -22.83 11.73 19.60
C PRO A 46 -22.91 12.80 18.49
N ASN A 47 -23.18 12.42 17.24
CA ASN A 47 -23.20 13.33 16.09
C ASN A 47 -23.93 12.71 14.86
N PRO A 48 -24.26 13.50 13.81
CA PRO A 48 -24.99 13.01 12.64
C PRO A 48 -24.29 11.89 11.87
N ALA A 49 -22.95 11.94 11.76
CA ALA A 49 -22.19 10.94 11.00
C ALA A 49 -22.16 9.58 11.70
N ALA A 50 -22.03 9.57 13.03
CA ALA A 50 -22.13 8.36 13.84
C ALA A 50 -23.52 7.72 13.71
N HIS A 51 -24.60 8.51 13.77
CA HIS A 51 -25.95 8.03 13.51
C HIS A 51 -26.10 7.46 12.09
N ALA A 52 -25.75 8.24 11.06
CA ALA A 52 -25.87 7.85 9.66
C ALA A 52 -25.12 6.54 9.33
N LEU A 53 -23.94 6.33 9.92
CA LEU A 53 -23.16 5.11 9.78
C LEU A 53 -23.92 3.91 10.38
N HIS A 54 -24.30 3.98 11.66
CA HIS A 54 -24.91 2.83 12.35
C HIS A 54 -26.27 2.46 11.78
N VAL A 55 -27.15 3.42 11.46
CA VAL A 55 -28.45 3.10 10.84
C VAL A 55 -28.28 2.50 9.44
N THR A 56 -27.26 2.92 8.69
CA THR A 56 -26.92 2.31 7.39
C THR A 56 -26.45 0.86 7.56
N CYS A 57 -25.58 0.58 8.53
CA CYS A 57 -25.14 -0.79 8.81
C CYS A 57 -26.30 -1.70 9.28
N VAL A 58 -27.20 -1.18 10.14
CA VAL A 58 -28.40 -1.91 10.58
C VAL A 58 -29.35 -2.18 9.40
N GLU A 59 -29.58 -1.20 8.52
CA GLU A 59 -30.42 -1.36 7.32
C GLU A 59 -29.85 -2.44 6.38
N LEU A 60 -28.53 -2.45 6.17
CA LEU A 60 -27.83 -3.46 5.35
C LEU A 60 -27.90 -4.87 5.96
N MET A 61 -27.75 -5.01 7.29
CA MET A 61 -27.87 -6.30 7.98
C MET A 61 -29.32 -6.81 8.08
N ALA A 62 -30.31 -5.93 7.92
CA ALA A 62 -31.72 -6.30 7.91
C ALA A 62 -32.21 -6.80 6.52
N LEU A 63 -31.39 -6.67 5.47
CA LEU A 63 -31.71 -7.22 4.15
C LEU A 63 -31.74 -8.75 4.18
N ALA A 64 -32.71 -9.34 3.49
CA ALA A 64 -32.78 -10.79 3.26
C ALA A 64 -31.83 -11.24 2.12
N VAL A 65 -30.61 -10.71 2.12
CA VAL A 65 -29.58 -10.91 1.09
C VAL A 65 -28.28 -11.36 1.77
N PRO A 66 -27.53 -12.35 1.24
CA PRO A 66 -26.28 -12.79 1.84
C PRO A 66 -25.25 -11.65 1.95
N GLY A 67 -24.52 -11.61 3.07
CA GLY A 67 -23.52 -10.56 3.30
C GLY A 67 -22.44 -10.47 2.21
N LYS A 68 -22.10 -11.60 1.56
CA LYS A 68 -21.21 -11.63 0.39
C LYS A 68 -21.75 -10.78 -0.76
N ASP A 69 -23.05 -10.85 -1.03
CA ASP A 69 -23.67 -10.19 -2.17
C ASP A 69 -23.88 -8.70 -1.87
N VAL A 70 -24.31 -8.38 -0.65
CA VAL A 70 -24.36 -6.98 -0.14
C VAL A 70 -22.98 -6.34 -0.19
N GLY A 71 -21.95 -7.02 0.32
CA GLY A 71 -20.57 -6.53 0.28
C GLY A 71 -20.08 -6.26 -1.15
N ASN A 72 -20.34 -7.18 -2.08
CA ASN A 72 -20.02 -6.98 -3.48
C ASN A 72 -20.79 -5.81 -4.11
N ALA A 73 -22.07 -5.62 -3.76
CA ALA A 73 -22.87 -4.48 -4.21
C ALA A 73 -22.32 -3.15 -3.68
N LEU A 74 -21.90 -3.08 -2.41
CA LEU A 74 -21.24 -1.91 -1.83
C LEU A 74 -19.95 -1.54 -2.58
N LEU A 75 -19.08 -2.50 -2.89
CA LEU A 75 -17.87 -2.22 -3.69
C LEU A 75 -18.24 -1.76 -5.13
N ASN A 76 -19.28 -2.34 -5.74
CA ASN A 76 -19.75 -1.97 -7.07
C ASN A 76 -20.28 -0.52 -7.17
N VAL A 77 -20.61 0.16 -6.06
CA VAL A 77 -21.02 1.57 -6.05
C VAL A 77 -19.94 2.48 -6.64
N VAL A 78 -18.66 2.16 -6.44
CA VAL A 78 -17.52 2.95 -6.97
C VAL A 78 -16.66 2.21 -7.98
N LEU A 79 -16.70 0.87 -8.03
CA LEU A 79 -15.96 0.05 -9.01
C LEU A 79 -16.69 -0.12 -10.35
N LYS A 80 -17.96 0.31 -10.45
CA LYS A 80 -18.68 0.41 -11.72
C LYS A 80 -19.04 1.88 -11.97
N SER A 81 -19.12 2.29 -13.22
CA SER A 81 -19.56 3.63 -13.60
C SER A 81 -21.07 3.80 -13.30
N GLN A 82 -21.40 4.36 -12.14
CA GLN A 82 -22.79 4.60 -11.69
C GLN A 82 -23.20 6.05 -11.94
N PRO A 83 -24.37 6.33 -12.56
CA PRO A 83 -24.79 7.70 -12.90
C PRO A 83 -25.11 8.57 -11.68
N LEU A 84 -25.31 7.96 -10.50
CA LEU A 84 -25.60 8.67 -9.25
C LEU A 84 -24.36 9.03 -8.43
N VAL A 85 -23.17 8.58 -8.85
CA VAL A 85 -21.91 8.76 -8.11
C VAL A 85 -21.06 9.80 -8.84
N PRO A 86 -21.00 11.07 -8.38
CA PRO A 86 -20.20 12.11 -9.02
C PRO A 86 -18.71 11.79 -8.92
N ARG A 87 -18.03 11.81 -10.06
CA ARG A 87 -16.61 11.45 -10.18
C ARG A 87 -15.71 12.37 -9.36
N GLU A 88 -16.03 13.67 -9.33
CA GLU A 88 -15.28 14.72 -8.64
C GLU A 88 -15.18 14.47 -7.12
N ASN A 89 -16.09 13.67 -6.55
CA ASN A 89 -16.17 13.36 -5.13
C ASN A 89 -15.96 11.86 -4.82
N ILE A 90 -15.47 11.06 -5.78
CA ILE A 90 -15.37 9.60 -5.69
C ILE A 90 -14.61 9.10 -4.44
N THR A 91 -13.62 9.87 -3.97
CA THR A 91 -12.84 9.54 -2.77
C THR A 91 -13.69 9.62 -1.49
N ALA A 92 -14.66 10.54 -1.40
CA ALA A 92 -15.60 10.58 -0.27
C ALA A 92 -16.56 9.38 -0.28
N TRP A 93 -16.93 8.88 -1.46
CA TRP A 93 -17.70 7.64 -1.61
C TRP A 93 -16.89 6.41 -1.20
N MET A 94 -15.62 6.30 -1.63
CA MET A 94 -14.72 5.24 -1.17
C MET A 94 -14.53 5.28 0.36
N ASN A 95 -14.40 6.46 0.94
CA ASN A 95 -14.29 6.67 2.39
C ASN A 95 -15.56 6.22 3.14
N ALA A 96 -16.75 6.58 2.64
CA ALA A 96 -18.02 6.16 3.22
C ALA A 96 -18.25 4.64 3.11
N ILE A 97 -17.89 4.03 1.97
CA ILE A 97 -17.92 2.56 1.80
C ILE A 97 -16.93 1.89 2.76
N GLY A 98 -15.72 2.45 2.92
CA GLY A 98 -14.73 1.98 3.88
C GLY A 98 -15.29 1.92 5.31
N LEU A 99 -15.86 3.03 5.80
CA LEU A 99 -16.50 3.12 7.11
C LEU A 99 -17.65 2.12 7.29
N VAL A 100 -18.55 2.01 6.30
CA VAL A 100 -19.71 1.11 6.37
C VAL A 100 -19.26 -0.35 6.35
N ILE A 101 -18.42 -0.74 5.39
CA ILE A 101 -18.09 -2.15 5.17
C ILE A 101 -17.23 -2.72 6.31
N THR A 102 -16.35 -1.93 6.94
CA THR A 102 -15.55 -2.40 8.09
C THR A 102 -16.34 -2.47 9.39
N ALA A 103 -17.46 -1.74 9.50
CA ALA A 103 -18.41 -1.84 10.60
C ALA A 103 -19.39 -3.03 10.46
N LEU A 104 -19.43 -3.68 9.30
CA LEU A 104 -20.24 -4.88 9.05
C LEU A 104 -19.50 -6.18 9.42
N PRO A 105 -20.23 -7.31 9.62
CA PRO A 105 -19.64 -8.62 9.88
C PRO A 105 -18.70 -9.11 8.75
N GLU A 106 -17.84 -10.08 9.08
CA GLU A 106 -16.83 -10.64 8.15
C GLU A 106 -17.31 -10.99 6.73
N PRO A 107 -18.48 -11.64 6.52
CA PRO A 107 -18.97 -11.96 5.18
C PRO A 107 -19.16 -10.75 4.25
N TYR A 108 -19.27 -9.53 4.78
CA TYR A 108 -19.48 -8.31 4.00
C TYR A 108 -18.17 -7.72 3.47
N TRP A 109 -17.12 -7.61 4.30
CA TRP A 109 -15.86 -6.99 3.88
C TRP A 109 -14.82 -7.98 3.32
N ILE A 110 -14.91 -9.28 3.63
CA ILE A 110 -13.94 -10.28 3.13
C ILE A 110 -13.90 -10.37 1.60
N VAL A 111 -14.99 -9.98 0.93
CA VAL A 111 -15.12 -9.95 -0.54
C VAL A 111 -14.15 -8.99 -1.22
N LEU A 112 -13.54 -8.06 -0.48
CA LEU A 112 -12.45 -7.23 -0.99
C LEU A 112 -11.25 -8.09 -1.42
N HIS A 113 -10.99 -9.22 -0.74
CA HIS A 113 -9.94 -10.16 -1.12
C HIS A 113 -10.24 -10.81 -2.49
N ASP A 114 -11.50 -11.23 -2.73
CA ASP A 114 -11.95 -11.74 -4.04
C ASP A 114 -11.74 -10.69 -5.15
N ARG A 115 -12.02 -9.41 -4.87
CA ARG A 115 -11.80 -8.31 -5.83
C ARG A 115 -10.32 -8.06 -6.12
N ILE A 116 -9.46 -8.08 -5.10
CA ILE A 116 -8.01 -7.97 -5.28
C ILE A 116 -7.49 -9.12 -6.15
N VAL A 117 -7.85 -10.38 -5.84
CA VAL A 117 -7.45 -11.55 -6.63
C VAL A 117 -7.94 -11.46 -8.08
N SER A 118 -9.16 -10.96 -8.31
CA SER A 118 -9.69 -10.72 -9.66
C SER A 118 -8.88 -9.68 -10.44
N VAL A 119 -8.29 -8.68 -9.77
CA VAL A 119 -7.38 -7.69 -10.40
C VAL A 119 -6.01 -8.32 -10.67
N MET A 120 -5.49 -9.13 -9.75
CA MET A 120 -4.22 -9.86 -9.96
C MET A 120 -4.24 -10.74 -11.20
N GLY A 121 -5.38 -11.37 -11.52
CA GLY A 121 -5.58 -12.16 -12.73
C GLY A 121 -5.94 -11.35 -13.99
N SER A 122 -5.97 -10.02 -13.94
CA SER A 122 -6.37 -9.19 -15.08
C SER A 122 -5.24 -8.98 -16.10
N PRO A 123 -5.55 -8.83 -17.41
CA PRO A 123 -4.54 -8.59 -18.45
C PRO A 123 -3.61 -7.41 -18.16
N ALA A 124 -4.11 -6.37 -17.48
CA ALA A 124 -3.34 -5.20 -17.10
C ALA A 124 -2.16 -5.49 -16.13
N LEU A 125 -2.20 -6.61 -15.40
CA LEU A 125 -1.11 -7.05 -14.53
C LEU A 125 -0.43 -8.35 -15.03
N THR A 126 -1.09 -9.16 -15.86
CA THR A 126 -0.52 -10.42 -16.37
C THR A 126 0.16 -10.31 -17.74
N SER A 127 -0.16 -9.30 -18.54
CA SER A 127 0.44 -9.10 -19.86
C SER A 127 1.73 -8.28 -19.80
N GLU A 128 2.85 -8.87 -20.21
CA GLU A 128 4.12 -8.15 -20.40
C GLU A 128 4.13 -7.24 -21.66
N THR A 129 3.09 -7.31 -22.51
CA THR A 129 3.16 -6.77 -23.89
C THR A 129 2.09 -5.74 -24.27
N GLU A 130 0.95 -5.66 -23.56
CA GLU A 130 -0.17 -4.80 -23.97
C GLU A 130 -0.07 -3.34 -23.49
N TRP A 131 0.78 -3.03 -22.50
CA TRP A 131 0.92 -1.68 -21.94
C TRP A 131 2.35 -1.16 -22.02
N ALA A 132 2.62 -0.34 -23.04
CA ALA A 132 3.87 0.43 -23.17
C ALA A 132 3.96 1.62 -22.19
N GLY A 133 3.05 1.70 -21.21
CA GLY A 133 2.98 2.74 -20.19
C GLY A 133 3.85 2.44 -18.96
N TYR A 134 4.18 3.49 -18.21
CA TYR A 134 4.89 3.36 -16.94
C TYR A 134 3.96 2.74 -15.88
N PRO A 135 4.26 1.58 -15.26
CA PRO A 135 3.30 0.84 -14.44
C PRO A 135 2.83 1.62 -13.22
N PHE A 136 3.63 2.54 -12.67
CA PHE A 136 3.22 3.39 -11.56
C PHE A 136 2.08 4.34 -11.94
N ALA A 137 1.92 4.70 -13.23
CA ALA A 137 0.75 5.45 -13.70
C ALA A 137 -0.53 4.59 -13.73
N LEU A 138 -0.41 3.25 -13.85
CA LEU A 138 -1.52 2.31 -13.70
C LEU A 138 -2.00 2.21 -12.23
N LEU A 139 -1.10 2.49 -11.29
CA LEU A 139 -1.34 2.38 -9.85
C LEU A 139 -1.67 3.74 -9.21
N ASP A 140 -1.36 4.85 -9.89
CA ASP A 140 -1.83 6.18 -9.52
C ASP A 140 -3.32 6.35 -9.89
N PHE A 141 -4.17 6.15 -8.88
CA PHE A 141 -5.60 6.42 -8.95
C PHE A 141 -5.92 7.86 -9.41
N THR A 142 -5.17 8.86 -8.95
CA THR A 142 -5.45 10.27 -9.25
C THR A 142 -5.19 10.56 -10.72
N ALA A 143 -4.04 10.12 -11.26
CA ALA A 143 -3.74 10.24 -12.68
C ALA A 143 -4.75 9.46 -13.54
N CYS A 144 -5.02 8.19 -13.22
CA CYS A 144 -6.03 7.37 -13.93
C CYS A 144 -7.42 8.04 -13.96
N HIS A 145 -7.87 8.58 -12.83
CA HIS A 145 -9.17 9.21 -12.67
C HIS A 145 -9.27 10.55 -13.42
N GLN A 146 -8.23 11.39 -13.34
CA GLN A 146 -8.16 12.67 -14.06
C GLN A 146 -8.05 12.48 -15.57
N SER A 147 -7.37 11.43 -16.03
CA SER A 147 -7.22 11.09 -17.45
C SER A 147 -8.41 10.34 -18.07
N TYR A 148 -9.53 10.17 -17.33
CA TYR A 148 -10.72 9.43 -17.80
C TYR A 148 -10.43 7.98 -18.21
N SER A 149 -9.35 7.39 -17.66
CA SER A 149 -8.89 6.06 -18.02
C SER A 149 -9.62 4.95 -17.27
N GLU A 150 -10.27 5.27 -16.13
CA GLU A 150 -11.12 4.39 -15.30
C GLU A 150 -10.58 2.96 -15.11
N MET A 151 -9.26 2.83 -14.92
CA MET A 151 -8.58 1.55 -14.79
C MET A 151 -9.02 0.83 -13.52
N ASN A 152 -9.69 -0.32 -13.68
CA ASN A 152 -10.25 -1.11 -12.58
C ASN A 152 -9.23 -1.42 -11.48
N CYS A 153 -7.97 -1.70 -11.85
CA CYS A 153 -6.89 -1.94 -10.89
C CYS A 153 -6.59 -0.73 -9.98
N SER A 154 -6.56 0.50 -10.49
CA SER A 154 -6.31 1.68 -9.65
C SER A 154 -7.49 2.00 -8.75
N TYR A 155 -8.72 1.75 -9.22
CA TYR A 155 -9.94 1.89 -8.43
C TYR A 155 -10.05 0.86 -7.30
N VAL A 156 -9.74 -0.41 -7.57
CA VAL A 156 -9.69 -1.47 -6.54
C VAL A 156 -8.58 -1.19 -5.53
N LEU A 157 -7.42 -0.70 -5.97
CA LEU A 157 -6.32 -0.29 -5.10
C LEU A 157 -6.74 0.84 -4.15
N ALA A 158 -7.30 1.94 -4.69
CA ALA A 158 -7.76 3.07 -3.89
C ALA A 158 -8.92 2.71 -2.93
N LEU A 159 -9.85 1.86 -3.37
CA LEU A 159 -10.92 1.37 -2.51
C LEU A 159 -10.39 0.43 -1.41
N ALA A 160 -9.44 -0.45 -1.73
CA ALA A 160 -8.79 -1.30 -0.74
C ALA A 160 -8.06 -0.46 0.31
N HIS A 161 -7.37 0.61 -0.10
CA HIS A 161 -6.76 1.56 0.82
C HIS A 161 -7.80 2.24 1.73
N ALA A 162 -8.93 2.69 1.19
CA ALA A 162 -10.00 3.30 1.99
C ALA A 162 -10.61 2.31 3.01
N VAL A 163 -10.86 1.06 2.61
CA VAL A 163 -11.36 -0.01 3.50
C VAL A 163 -10.32 -0.36 4.58
N TRP A 164 -9.05 -0.51 4.24
CA TRP A 164 -7.99 -0.85 5.20
C TRP A 164 -7.62 0.30 6.14
N HIS A 165 -7.82 1.55 5.71
CA HIS A 165 -7.71 2.72 6.59
C HIS A 165 -8.73 2.66 7.74
N HIS A 166 -10.00 2.31 7.43
CA HIS A 166 -11.09 2.19 8.41
C HIS A 166 -11.21 0.81 9.06
N SER A 167 -10.34 -0.15 8.71
CA SER A 167 -10.33 -1.48 9.31
C SER A 167 -9.71 -1.44 10.72
N SER A 168 -10.15 -2.31 11.61
CA SER A 168 -9.47 -2.58 12.87
C SER A 168 -8.16 -3.36 12.66
N ILE A 169 -7.24 -3.33 13.63
CA ILE A 169 -6.05 -4.21 13.60
C ILE A 169 -6.40 -5.70 13.63
N GLY A 170 -7.59 -6.04 14.14
CA GLY A 170 -8.15 -7.40 14.07
C GLY A 170 -8.37 -7.82 12.61
N GLN A 171 -9.11 -7.01 11.85
CA GLN A 171 -9.34 -7.22 10.41
C GLN A 171 -8.03 -7.22 9.61
N LEU A 172 -7.17 -6.22 9.82
CA LEU A 172 -5.88 -6.13 9.10
C LEU A 172 -4.94 -7.31 9.40
N SER A 173 -5.07 -7.98 10.55
CA SER A 173 -4.24 -9.15 10.88
C SER A 173 -4.48 -10.39 10.02
N LEU A 174 -5.48 -10.36 9.13
CA LEU A 174 -5.67 -11.39 8.09
C LEU A 174 -4.78 -11.16 6.87
N ILE A 175 -4.22 -9.96 6.66
CA ILE A 175 -3.40 -9.62 5.49
C ILE A 175 -2.15 -10.52 5.33
N PRO A 176 -1.36 -10.86 6.38
CA PRO A 176 -0.24 -11.79 6.23
C PRO A 176 -0.68 -13.16 5.71
N LYS A 177 -1.81 -13.68 6.20
CA LYS A 177 -2.37 -14.95 5.74
C LYS A 177 -2.86 -14.87 4.29
N PHE A 178 -3.59 -13.80 3.95
CA PHE A 178 -4.06 -13.54 2.59
C PHE A 178 -2.89 -13.40 1.59
N LEU A 179 -1.80 -12.74 1.96
CA LEU A 179 -0.60 -12.65 1.14
C LEU A 179 0.01 -14.03 0.90
N SER A 180 0.26 -14.81 1.96
CA SER A 180 0.98 -16.09 1.86
C SER A 180 0.16 -17.23 1.26
N GLU A 181 -1.14 -17.31 1.57
CA GLU A 181 -2.01 -18.42 1.13
C GLU A 181 -2.82 -18.11 -0.14
N THR A 182 -3.05 -16.83 -0.48
CA THR A 182 -3.93 -16.45 -1.60
C THR A 182 -3.22 -15.65 -2.70
N LEU A 183 -2.43 -14.64 -2.35
CA LEU A 183 -1.75 -13.80 -3.36
C LEU A 183 -0.44 -14.42 -3.88
N LYS A 184 0.41 -14.94 -3.00
CA LYS A 184 1.69 -15.57 -3.36
C LYS A 184 1.56 -16.67 -4.44
N PRO A 185 0.54 -17.56 -4.44
CA PRO A 185 0.35 -18.54 -5.52
C PRO A 185 0.00 -17.96 -6.89
N VAL A 186 -0.56 -16.74 -6.96
CA VAL A 186 -0.98 -16.10 -8.23
C VAL A 186 -0.02 -15.01 -8.73
N VAL A 187 0.95 -14.58 -7.89
CA VAL A 187 1.98 -13.61 -8.25
C VAL A 187 3.09 -14.30 -9.05
N GLN A 188 3.18 -13.96 -10.33
CA GLN A 188 4.12 -14.50 -11.31
C GLN A 188 4.80 -13.39 -12.13
N THR A 189 4.17 -12.23 -12.29
CA THR A 189 4.71 -11.08 -13.07
C THR A 189 5.23 -9.95 -12.19
N GLU A 190 6.08 -9.10 -12.76
CA GLU A 190 6.61 -7.90 -12.09
C GLU A 190 5.51 -6.88 -11.73
N PHE A 191 4.47 -6.74 -12.58
CA PHE A 191 3.36 -5.82 -12.31
C PHE A 191 2.46 -6.30 -11.17
N GLN A 192 2.24 -7.60 -11.05
CA GLN A 192 1.54 -8.20 -9.91
C GLN A 192 2.30 -7.93 -8.60
N LEU A 193 3.63 -8.09 -8.58
CA LEU A 193 4.45 -7.78 -7.40
C LEU A 193 4.37 -6.31 -7.01
N LEU A 194 4.51 -5.40 -7.99
CA LEU A 194 4.37 -3.96 -7.77
C LEU A 194 2.97 -3.60 -7.24
N TYR A 195 1.90 -4.21 -7.75
CA TYR A 195 0.54 -4.02 -7.24
C TYR A 195 0.42 -4.40 -5.76
N VAL A 196 0.96 -5.56 -5.37
CA VAL A 196 0.97 -6.03 -3.97
C VAL A 196 1.74 -5.06 -3.05
N TYR A 197 2.86 -4.50 -3.52
CA TYR A 197 3.63 -3.51 -2.77
C TYR A 197 2.86 -2.20 -2.59
N HIS A 198 2.18 -1.69 -3.62
CA HIS A 198 1.34 -0.50 -3.51
C HIS A 198 0.11 -0.75 -2.62
N LEU A 199 -0.44 -1.96 -2.66
CA LEU A 199 -1.60 -2.35 -1.86
C LEU A 199 -1.28 -2.35 -0.35
N VAL A 200 -0.18 -2.98 0.06
CA VAL A 200 0.14 -3.21 1.49
C VAL A 200 1.11 -2.19 2.06
N GLY A 201 2.01 -1.60 1.25
CA GLY A 201 3.05 -0.67 1.67
C GLY A 201 2.59 0.49 2.57
N PRO A 202 1.50 1.20 2.25
CA PRO A 202 0.99 2.31 3.07
C PRO A 202 0.60 1.91 4.51
N PHE A 203 0.35 0.63 4.78
CA PHE A 203 -0.12 0.13 6.08
C PHE A 203 0.99 -0.46 6.95
N LEU A 204 2.24 -0.53 6.46
CA LEU A 204 3.37 -1.11 7.20
C LEU A 204 3.65 -0.37 8.52
N GLN A 205 3.58 0.97 8.52
CA GLN A 205 3.68 1.79 9.74
C GLN A 205 2.65 1.38 10.80
N ARG A 206 1.43 1.05 10.37
CA ARG A 206 0.34 0.65 11.24
C ARG A 206 0.57 -0.74 11.84
N PHE A 207 1.03 -1.70 11.03
CA PHE A 207 1.45 -2.99 11.55
C PHE A 207 2.65 -2.89 12.50
N GLN A 208 3.59 -2.00 12.24
CA GLN A 208 4.73 -1.76 13.13
C GLN A 208 4.28 -1.30 14.53
N GLN A 209 3.32 -0.38 14.58
CA GLN A 209 2.80 0.21 15.82
C GLN A 209 1.80 -0.70 16.55
N GLU A 210 0.86 -1.31 15.83
CA GLU A 210 -0.28 -2.01 16.43
C GLU A 210 -0.09 -3.54 16.52
N ARG A 211 0.73 -4.16 15.65
CA ARG A 211 0.90 -5.63 15.60
C ARG A 211 2.17 -6.09 14.89
N THR A 212 3.35 -5.83 15.47
CA THR A 212 4.68 -6.02 14.86
C THR A 212 4.91 -7.41 14.25
N ARG A 213 4.31 -8.48 14.81
CA ARG A 213 4.38 -9.83 14.21
C ARG A 213 3.89 -9.87 12.76
N CYS A 214 2.78 -9.20 12.47
CA CYS A 214 2.21 -9.16 11.11
C CYS A 214 3.13 -8.40 10.14
N MET A 215 3.80 -7.34 10.61
CA MET A 215 4.82 -6.61 9.81
C MET A 215 5.97 -7.55 9.40
N LEU A 216 6.47 -8.39 10.31
CA LEU A 216 7.54 -9.36 10.00
C LEU A 216 7.07 -10.43 9.00
N GLU A 217 5.86 -10.98 9.18
CA GLU A 217 5.26 -11.97 8.28
C GLU A 217 5.04 -11.38 6.87
N ILE A 218 4.54 -10.14 6.76
CA ILE A 218 4.40 -9.39 5.50
C ILE A 218 5.78 -9.15 4.85
N GLY A 219 6.77 -8.75 5.65
CA GLY A 219 8.13 -8.50 5.18
C GLY A 219 8.73 -9.73 4.51
N VAL A 220 8.61 -10.92 5.11
CA VAL A 220 9.06 -12.18 4.50
C VAL A 220 8.25 -12.50 3.23
N ALA A 221 6.92 -12.37 3.28
CA ALA A 221 6.05 -12.67 2.14
C ALA A 221 6.40 -11.85 0.88
N PHE A 222 6.82 -10.59 1.03
CA PHE A 222 7.32 -9.77 -0.08
C PHE A 222 8.57 -10.37 -0.75
N TYR A 223 9.55 -10.85 0.01
CA TYR A 223 10.72 -11.52 -0.56
C TYR A 223 10.36 -12.86 -1.22
N GLU A 224 9.43 -13.62 -0.65
CA GLU A 224 8.95 -14.87 -1.27
C GLU A 224 8.21 -14.62 -2.59
N MET A 225 7.40 -13.57 -2.69
CA MET A 225 6.75 -13.17 -3.95
C MET A 225 7.76 -12.63 -4.96
N LEU A 226 8.76 -11.86 -4.53
CA LEU A 226 9.89 -11.47 -5.39
C LEU A 226 10.63 -12.70 -5.94
N GLN A 227 10.85 -13.73 -5.12
CA GLN A 227 11.48 -14.98 -5.55
C GLN A 227 10.65 -15.70 -6.62
N ALA A 228 9.32 -15.77 -6.46
CA ALA A 228 8.43 -16.37 -7.45
C ALA A 228 8.52 -15.65 -8.81
N VAL A 229 8.46 -14.31 -8.80
CA VAL A 229 8.58 -13.48 -10.02
C VAL A 229 9.98 -13.58 -10.65
N ASP A 230 11.03 -13.57 -9.83
CA ASP A 230 12.42 -13.71 -10.29
C ASP A 230 12.69 -15.06 -10.95
N GLN A 231 11.95 -16.11 -10.60
CA GLN A 231 12.03 -17.43 -11.21
C GLN A 231 11.11 -17.59 -12.44
N HIS A 232 10.04 -16.80 -12.54
CA HIS A 232 9.06 -16.87 -13.64
C HIS A 232 9.41 -15.97 -14.82
N CYS A 233 9.69 -14.68 -14.58
CA CYS A 233 9.99 -13.70 -15.63
C CYS A 233 11.40 -13.89 -16.19
N GLN A 234 11.57 -13.79 -17.52
CA GLN A 234 12.90 -13.86 -18.13
C GLN A 234 13.75 -12.61 -17.82
N HIS A 235 13.13 -11.44 -17.78
CA HIS A 235 13.74 -10.15 -17.45
C HIS A 235 12.94 -9.44 -16.35
N LEU A 236 13.59 -8.55 -15.59
CA LEU A 236 12.94 -7.66 -14.63
C LEU A 236 13.32 -6.22 -14.98
N SER A 237 12.34 -5.38 -15.22
CA SER A 237 12.51 -4.03 -15.77
C SER A 237 12.46 -2.95 -14.67
N TYR A 238 11.90 -3.24 -13.50
CA TYR A 238 11.68 -2.33 -12.38
C TYR A 238 12.41 -2.79 -11.11
N MET A 239 13.56 -3.47 -11.30
CA MET A 239 14.44 -3.97 -10.24
C MET A 239 14.81 -2.90 -9.21
N ASP A 240 15.11 -1.68 -9.67
CA ASP A 240 15.58 -0.60 -8.81
C ASP A 240 14.48 -0.09 -7.85
N PRO A 241 13.27 0.31 -8.31
CA PRO A 241 12.13 0.59 -7.42
C PRO A 241 11.77 -0.54 -6.46
N ILE A 242 11.85 -1.81 -6.90
CA ILE A 242 11.63 -2.98 -6.06
C ILE A 242 12.67 -3.04 -4.92
N CYS A 243 13.95 -2.85 -5.25
CA CYS A 243 15.02 -2.87 -4.27
C CYS A 243 14.94 -1.69 -3.30
N ASP A 244 14.65 -0.49 -3.79
CA ASP A 244 14.52 0.73 -2.97
C ASP A 244 13.39 0.59 -1.94
N PHE A 245 12.24 0.03 -2.35
CA PHE A 245 11.14 -0.27 -1.43
C PHE A 245 11.53 -1.32 -0.38
N LEU A 246 12.24 -2.39 -0.77
CA LEU A 246 12.72 -3.41 0.16
C LEU A 246 13.79 -2.88 1.14
N TYR A 247 14.64 -1.95 0.71
CA TYR A 247 15.56 -1.21 1.59
C TYR A 247 14.82 -0.28 2.55
N HIS A 248 13.81 0.45 2.07
CA HIS A 248 12.93 1.24 2.95
C HIS A 248 12.29 0.35 4.02
N ILE A 249 11.77 -0.83 3.65
CA ILE A 249 11.21 -1.79 4.61
C ILE A 249 12.25 -2.28 5.62
N LYS A 250 13.47 -2.58 5.18
CA LYS A 250 14.56 -2.95 6.08
C LYS A 250 14.82 -1.86 7.12
N TYR A 251 15.08 -0.63 6.67
CA TYR A 251 15.57 0.41 7.56
C TYR A 251 14.47 1.08 8.41
N MET A 252 13.21 1.06 7.96
CA MET A 252 12.10 1.68 8.68
C MET A 252 11.29 0.71 9.55
N TYR A 253 11.22 -0.59 9.20
CA TYR A 253 10.31 -1.53 9.85
C TYR A 253 10.99 -2.83 10.33
N THR A 254 11.55 -3.64 9.44
CA THR A 254 11.97 -5.02 9.77
C THR A 254 13.35 -5.12 10.42
N GLY A 255 14.22 -4.13 10.22
CA GLY A 255 15.59 -4.10 10.73
C GLY A 255 16.40 -5.35 10.32
N ASP A 256 16.80 -6.14 11.30
CA ASP A 256 17.44 -7.45 11.11
C ASP A 256 16.55 -8.62 11.57
N SER A 257 15.32 -8.37 12.02
CA SER A 257 14.43 -9.39 12.61
C SER A 257 14.01 -10.51 11.65
N VAL A 258 14.08 -10.28 10.34
CA VAL A 258 13.80 -11.29 9.29
C VAL A 258 15.06 -11.71 8.52
N LYS A 259 16.24 -11.24 8.93
CA LYS A 259 17.49 -11.33 8.15
C LYS A 259 17.79 -12.75 7.65
N GLU A 260 17.79 -13.75 8.54
CA GLU A 260 18.16 -15.12 8.18
C GLU A 260 17.20 -15.78 7.17
N GLN A 261 15.93 -15.39 7.18
CA GLN A 261 14.92 -15.92 6.25
C GLN A 261 15.08 -15.24 4.89
N VAL A 262 15.21 -13.91 4.90
CA VAL A 262 15.42 -13.08 3.70
C VAL A 262 16.75 -13.39 3.02
N GLU A 263 17.83 -13.66 3.76
CA GLU A 263 19.13 -14.02 3.20
C GLU A 263 19.06 -15.33 2.40
N LYS A 264 18.38 -16.36 2.92
CA LYS A 264 18.15 -17.63 2.19
C LYS A 264 17.39 -17.39 0.88
N ILE A 265 16.40 -16.51 0.88
CA ILE A 265 15.64 -16.14 -0.32
C ILE A 265 16.54 -15.41 -1.32
N ILE A 266 17.24 -14.36 -0.88
CA ILE A 266 18.16 -13.55 -1.73
C ILE A 266 19.23 -14.43 -2.39
N MET A 267 19.75 -15.45 -1.68
CA MET A 267 20.73 -16.39 -2.24
C MET A 267 20.20 -17.24 -3.41
N THR A 268 18.88 -17.31 -3.63
CA THR A 268 18.30 -17.98 -4.80
C THR A 268 18.06 -17.08 -6.01
N LEU A 269 18.02 -15.75 -5.82
CA LEU A 269 17.67 -14.79 -6.88
C LEU A 269 18.74 -14.69 -8.00
N ARG A 270 18.39 -14.11 -9.15
CA ARG A 270 19.33 -13.82 -10.23
C ARG A 270 20.48 -12.89 -9.78
N PRO A 271 21.68 -12.97 -10.38
CA PRO A 271 22.84 -12.18 -9.97
C PRO A 271 22.59 -10.67 -9.91
N ALA A 272 21.79 -10.13 -10.85
CA ALA A 272 21.46 -8.71 -10.91
C ALA A 272 20.51 -8.23 -9.77
N MET A 273 19.71 -9.12 -9.16
CA MET A 273 18.95 -8.82 -7.94
C MET A 273 19.84 -8.92 -6.70
N LYS A 274 20.66 -9.98 -6.61
CA LYS A 274 21.65 -10.16 -5.52
C LYS A 274 22.57 -8.96 -5.37
N LEU A 275 23.10 -8.44 -6.49
CA LEU A 275 23.99 -7.29 -6.49
C LEU A 275 23.33 -6.01 -5.95
N ARG A 276 22.03 -5.82 -6.22
CA ARG A 276 21.25 -4.68 -5.72
C ARG A 276 20.91 -4.84 -4.25
N LEU A 277 20.45 -6.02 -3.83
CA LEU A 277 20.05 -6.33 -2.45
C LEU A 277 21.22 -6.69 -1.51
N ARG A 278 22.48 -6.57 -1.96
CA ARG A 278 23.70 -6.98 -1.22
C ARG A 278 23.84 -6.39 0.19
N PHE A 279 23.23 -5.24 0.47
CA PHE A 279 23.29 -4.60 1.78
C PHE A 279 22.12 -4.98 2.70
N ILE A 280 21.10 -5.70 2.21
CA ILE A 280 20.01 -6.22 3.06
C ILE A 280 20.56 -7.24 4.08
N THR A 281 21.48 -8.09 3.64
CA THR A 281 22.08 -9.18 4.42
C THR A 281 23.42 -8.80 5.06
N HIS A 282 24.02 -7.67 4.66
CA HIS A 282 25.36 -7.24 5.07
C HIS A 282 26.47 -8.30 4.84
N SER A 283 26.33 -9.16 3.81
CA SER A 283 27.32 -10.21 3.48
C SER A 283 28.60 -9.66 2.81
N SER A 284 28.94 -8.39 3.07
CA SER A 284 30.03 -7.60 2.46
C SER A 284 31.46 -7.99 2.91
N LYS A 285 31.67 -9.24 3.34
CA LYS A 285 32.97 -9.80 3.73
C LYS A 285 33.09 -11.25 3.27
N ILE A 286 33.34 -11.44 1.97
CA ILE A 286 34.13 -12.51 1.33
C ILE A 286 34.05 -12.22 -0.17
N GLU A 287 35.16 -11.75 -0.77
CA GLU A 287 35.63 -12.03 -2.15
C GLU A 287 36.79 -11.12 -2.59
N THR A 288 37.01 -9.96 -1.97
CA THR A 288 38.17 -9.09 -2.32
C THR A 288 39.52 -9.61 -1.82
N SER A 289 39.55 -10.62 -0.93
CA SER A 289 40.78 -11.13 -0.31
C SER A 289 41.47 -12.27 -1.10
N SER A 290 40.81 -12.88 -2.08
CA SER A 290 41.41 -13.98 -2.86
C SER A 290 42.25 -13.53 -4.06
N ALA A 291 42.11 -12.28 -4.52
CA ALA A 291 42.84 -11.75 -5.67
C ALA A 291 44.18 -11.08 -5.31
N ALA A 292 44.35 -10.65 -4.05
CA ALA A 292 45.54 -9.93 -3.59
C ALA A 292 46.70 -10.85 -3.16
N ALA A 293 46.44 -12.14 -2.91
CA ALA A 293 47.43 -13.08 -2.37
C ALA A 293 48.50 -13.53 -3.39
N THR A 294 48.26 -13.35 -4.70
CA THR A 294 49.09 -13.94 -5.77
C THR A 294 50.17 -13.01 -6.34
N VAL A 295 50.30 -11.78 -5.83
CA VAL A 295 51.20 -10.74 -6.41
C VAL A 295 52.29 -10.26 -5.42
N ALA A 296 52.18 -10.63 -4.14
CA ALA A 296 53.03 -10.08 -3.07
C ALA A 296 54.34 -10.86 -2.80
N SER A 297 54.82 -11.69 -3.73
CA SER A 297 55.96 -12.61 -3.52
C SER A 297 57.18 -12.36 -4.42
N THR A 298 57.48 -11.11 -4.77
CA THR A 298 58.78 -10.72 -5.39
C THR A 298 59.13 -9.25 -5.16
N SER A 299 59.93 -8.96 -4.13
CA SER A 299 61.08 -8.01 -4.12
C SER A 299 61.44 -7.59 -2.70
N SER A 300 62.67 -7.88 -2.30
CA SER A 300 63.27 -7.54 -1.00
C SER A 300 64.25 -6.36 -1.12
N SER A 301 64.51 -5.69 0.02
CA SER A 301 65.55 -4.64 0.26
C SER A 301 65.36 -3.32 -0.52
N SER A 302 65.35 -2.13 0.09
CA SER A 302 66.24 -1.63 1.15
C SER A 302 65.73 -0.32 1.81
N THR A 303 66.33 0.05 2.94
CA THR A 303 66.24 1.34 3.67
C THR A 303 67.67 1.70 4.18
N PRO A 304 68.01 2.88 4.77
CA PRO A 304 67.17 4.02 5.21
C PRO A 304 67.74 5.47 4.94
N GLN A 305 66.94 6.52 5.22
CA GLN A 305 67.23 7.71 6.09
C GLN A 305 66.62 9.08 5.63
N PRO A 306 66.25 9.98 6.59
CA PRO A 306 65.76 11.35 6.36
C PRO A 306 66.84 12.43 6.62
N PRO A 307 66.65 13.72 6.22
CA PRO A 307 65.98 14.77 7.04
C PRO A 307 65.15 15.76 6.15
N THR A 308 64.67 16.98 6.51
CA THR A 308 64.81 17.92 7.66
C THR A 308 63.56 18.83 7.81
N SER A 309 63.46 19.61 8.90
CA SER A 309 62.46 20.67 9.18
C SER A 309 62.80 22.07 8.62
N SER A 310 61.80 22.97 8.41
CA SER A 310 61.63 24.22 9.19
C SER A 310 60.66 25.28 8.60
N LEU A 311 60.21 26.17 9.49
CA LEU A 311 59.19 27.22 9.45
C LEU A 311 59.31 28.34 8.39
N SER A 312 58.18 28.98 8.04
CA SER A 312 58.01 30.46 8.17
C SER A 312 56.53 30.92 8.17
N SER A 313 56.19 31.68 9.22
CA SER A 313 55.36 32.91 9.30
C SER A 313 54.80 33.53 7.99
N SER A 314 53.65 34.22 7.96
CA SER A 314 53.28 35.36 8.83
C SER A 314 51.77 35.68 8.89
N SER A 315 51.39 36.44 9.93
CA SER A 315 50.05 36.96 10.25
C SER A 315 49.68 38.31 9.58
N ALA A 316 48.39 38.59 9.32
CA ALA A 316 47.67 39.80 9.81
C ALA A 316 46.22 39.96 9.27
N VAL A 317 45.25 39.97 10.20
CA VAL A 317 44.24 41.02 10.49
C VAL A 317 43.62 41.84 9.32
N ALA A 318 42.28 41.74 9.14
CA ALA A 318 41.31 42.84 9.31
C ALA A 318 39.88 42.49 8.83
N SER A 319 38.86 42.86 9.60
CA SER A 319 37.48 43.10 9.14
C SER A 319 37.10 44.55 9.49
N PRO A 320 36.11 45.16 8.80
CA PRO A 320 34.86 45.44 9.52
C PRO A 320 33.56 45.38 8.67
N SER A 321 32.43 45.44 9.38
CA SER A 321 31.04 45.28 8.91
C SER A 321 30.38 46.52 8.29
N SER A 322 29.28 46.32 7.55
CA SER A 322 28.02 47.12 7.50
C SER A 322 27.00 46.30 6.66
N ALA A 323 25.79 45.92 7.12
CA ALA A 323 24.58 46.72 7.43
C ALA A 323 23.96 47.39 6.17
N GLN A 324 22.64 47.42 5.89
CA GLN A 324 21.42 46.76 6.46
C GLN A 324 20.22 47.01 5.49
N HIS A 325 18.98 46.66 5.89
CA HIS A 325 17.64 46.94 5.27
C HIS A 325 17.05 45.89 4.30
N ALA A 326 15.72 45.63 4.29
CA ALA A 326 14.67 45.91 5.30
C ALA A 326 13.44 45.03 5.03
N HIS A 327 12.67 44.72 6.08
CA HIS A 327 11.30 44.19 5.98
C HIS A 327 10.40 44.92 6.99
N THR A 328 9.22 45.36 6.54
CA THR A 328 8.11 45.84 7.37
C THR A 328 6.80 45.22 6.88
N PRO A 329 5.92 44.74 7.79
CA PRO A 329 4.65 44.13 7.42
C PRO A 329 3.46 45.11 7.52
N ILE A 330 2.38 44.75 6.81
CA ILE A 330 0.98 44.99 7.19
C ILE A 330 0.27 43.66 6.97
#